data_AF-A0A852Z8C1-F1
#
_entry.id   AF-A0A852Z8C1-F1
#
_cell.length_a   1.000
_cell.length_b   1.000
_cell.length_c   1.000
_cell.angle_alpha   90.00
_cell.angle_beta   90.00
_cell.angle_gamma   90.00
#
_symmetry.space_group_name_H-M   'P 1'
#
loop_
_entity.id
_entity.type
_entity.pdbx_description
1 polymer ?
#
loop_
_entity_poly.entity_id
_entity_poly.type
_entity_poly.pdbx_seq_one_letter_code
_entity_poly.pdbx_strand_id
1 'polypeptide(L)'
;MSYAGMMRDALTGAGDAVRRVRRGALLVRAAVAVTGFVALVLVLPATVLGPLSLLVCAALALVSAVLPGTWAVLALELLAMAGWLVRTTAFDSSGSWWALVVLAAAAYLHHTGSALAAVLPLDAVVAGSVLRRWLARSAAVVAGTAVVAALALGVAGRLPVAPTVAVPVLGVLLALFVVGVVAYARAPRTDPESGE
;
A
#
# COMPACT_ATOMS: atom_id res chain seq x y z
N MET A 1 29.87 26.37 -17.60
CA MET A 1 29.72 25.18 -16.73
C MET A 1 29.63 23.96 -17.64
N SER A 2 30.60 23.04 -17.59
CA SER A 2 30.74 21.94 -18.57
C SER A 2 29.83 20.75 -18.23
N TYR A 3 29.11 20.21 -19.22
CA TYR A 3 28.23 19.03 -19.11
C TYR A 3 28.97 17.81 -18.51
N ALA A 4 30.26 17.67 -18.84
CA ALA A 4 31.12 16.62 -18.30
C ALA A 4 31.39 16.75 -16.79
N GLY A 5 31.39 17.99 -16.26
CA GLY A 5 31.49 18.25 -14.82
C GLY A 5 30.23 17.84 -14.08
N MET A 6 29.07 18.26 -14.59
CA MET A 6 27.76 17.91 -14.02
C MET A 6 27.51 16.39 -13.98
N MET A 7 27.95 15.67 -15.03
CA MET A 7 27.82 14.22 -15.10
C MET A 7 28.77 13.51 -14.11
N ARG A 8 29.99 14.02 -13.88
CA ARG A 8 30.90 13.50 -12.83
C ARG A 8 30.36 13.74 -11.43
N ASP A 9 29.83 14.93 -11.17
CA ASP A 9 29.27 15.27 -9.86
C ASP A 9 28.02 14.42 -9.54
N ALA A 10 27.18 14.16 -10.55
CA ALA A 10 26.06 13.24 -10.43
C ALA A 10 26.52 11.79 -10.18
N LEU A 11 27.54 11.31 -10.89
CA LEU A 11 28.05 9.95 -10.75
C LEU A 11 28.77 9.73 -9.40
N THR A 12 29.54 10.71 -8.93
CA THR A 12 30.21 10.66 -7.62
C THR A 12 29.19 10.77 -6.47
N GLY A 13 28.22 11.68 -6.59
CA GLY A 13 27.09 11.79 -5.66
C GLY A 13 26.27 10.50 -5.58
N ALA A 14 26.02 9.84 -6.72
CA ALA A 14 25.35 8.54 -6.76
C ALA A 14 26.18 7.45 -6.08
N GLY A 15 27.49 7.40 -6.31
CA GLY A 15 28.39 6.43 -5.67
C GLY A 15 28.46 6.56 -4.15
N ASP A 16 28.46 7.80 -3.65
CA ASP A 16 28.45 8.07 -2.21
C ASP A 16 27.08 7.82 -1.57
N ALA A 17 26.00 8.06 -2.30
CA ALA A 17 24.66 7.67 -1.86
C ALA A 17 24.53 6.15 -1.71
N VAL A 18 25.06 5.37 -2.66
CA VAL A 18 25.04 3.90 -2.63
C VAL A 18 25.85 3.34 -1.46
N ARG A 19 27.03 3.92 -1.15
CA ARG A 19 27.86 3.50 -0.01
C ARG A 19 27.21 3.74 1.36
N ARG A 20 26.31 4.71 1.46
CA ARG A 20 25.61 5.03 2.71
C ARG A 20 24.35 4.20 2.94
N VAL A 21 23.94 3.38 1.96
CA VAL A 21 22.70 2.61 2.06
C VAL A 21 22.77 1.59 3.19
N ARG A 22 21.90 1.75 4.19
CA ARG A 22 21.79 0.80 5.31
C ARG A 22 20.77 -0.29 4.98
N ARG A 23 21.08 -1.52 5.41
CA ARG A 23 20.23 -2.72 5.20
C ARG A 23 18.79 -2.51 5.65
N GLY A 24 18.56 -1.78 6.75
CA GLY A 24 17.23 -1.54 7.30
C GLY A 24 16.31 -0.78 6.35
N ALA A 25 16.76 0.34 5.79
CA ALA A 25 15.97 1.13 4.84
C ALA A 25 15.69 0.36 3.54
N LEU A 26 16.65 -0.42 3.05
CA LEU A 26 16.45 -1.31 1.89
C LEU A 26 15.42 -2.40 2.17
N LEU A 27 15.43 -3.02 3.35
CA LEU A 27 14.46 -4.06 3.69
C LEU A 27 13.03 -3.51 3.69
N VAL A 28 12.82 -2.29 4.19
CA VAL A 28 11.50 -1.64 4.15
C VAL A 28 11.08 -1.38 2.70
N ARG A 29 11.96 -0.84 1.86
CA ARG A 29 11.66 -0.59 0.44
C ARG A 29 11.44 -1.89 -0.35
N ALA A 30 12.19 -2.94 -0.05
CA ALA A 30 11.97 -4.27 -0.62
C ALA A 30 10.60 -4.83 -0.20
N ALA A 31 10.20 -4.65 1.07
CA ALA A 31 8.86 -5.04 1.52
C ALA A 31 7.76 -4.26 0.77
N VAL A 32 7.94 -2.97 0.54
CA VAL A 32 7.03 -2.14 -0.27
C VAL A 32 6.91 -2.68 -1.69
N ALA A 33 8.04 -2.96 -2.36
CA ALA A 33 8.04 -3.50 -3.71
C ALA A 33 7.36 -4.87 -3.79
N VAL A 34 7.69 -5.78 -2.87
CA VAL A 34 7.11 -7.13 -2.85
C VAL A 34 5.60 -7.09 -2.61
N THR A 35 5.16 -6.30 -1.63
CA THR A 35 3.73 -6.20 -1.29
C THR A 35 2.93 -5.51 -2.39
N GLY A 36 3.48 -4.46 -3.02
CA GLY A 36 2.87 -3.83 -4.19
C GLY A 36 2.78 -4.77 -5.39
N PHE A 37 3.84 -5.55 -5.64
CA PHE A 37 3.85 -6.56 -6.69
C PHE A 37 2.79 -7.63 -6.47
N VAL A 38 2.71 -8.18 -5.26
CA VAL A 38 1.70 -9.18 -4.89
C VAL A 38 0.29 -8.64 -5.09
N ALA A 39 0.03 -7.39 -4.67
CA ALA A 39 -1.27 -6.75 -4.85
C ALA A 39 -1.65 -6.64 -6.33
N LEU A 40 -0.71 -6.23 -7.19
CA LEU A 40 -0.94 -6.09 -8.64
C LEU A 40 -1.12 -7.46 -9.34
N VAL A 41 -0.32 -8.45 -8.99
CA VAL A 41 -0.44 -9.80 -9.59
C VAL A 41 -1.76 -10.47 -9.21
N LEU A 42 -2.22 -10.28 -7.97
CA LEU A 42 -3.49 -10.85 -7.51
C LEU A 42 -4.71 -10.25 -8.20
N VAL A 43 -4.58 -9.16 -8.93
CA VAL A 43 -5.72 -8.55 -9.63
C VAL A 43 -5.72 -8.85 -11.12
N LEU A 44 -4.64 -9.46 -11.63
CA LEU A 44 -4.58 -9.92 -13.02
C LEU A 44 -5.41 -11.20 -13.20
N PRO A 45 -6.32 -11.24 -14.18
CA PRO A 45 -6.98 -12.49 -14.57
C PRO A 45 -5.97 -13.43 -15.26
N ALA A 46 -6.19 -14.73 -15.14
CA ALA A 46 -5.29 -15.75 -15.71
C ALA A 46 -5.10 -15.60 -17.23
N THR A 47 -6.08 -15.04 -17.93
CA THR A 47 -6.04 -14.74 -19.37
C THR A 47 -5.05 -13.63 -19.76
N VAL A 48 -4.71 -12.75 -18.82
CA VAL A 48 -3.80 -11.62 -19.02
C VAL A 48 -2.44 -11.88 -18.35
N LEU A 49 -2.35 -12.91 -17.51
CA LEU A 49 -1.13 -13.26 -16.80
C LEU A 49 -0.08 -13.84 -17.76
N GLY A 50 0.99 -13.07 -17.96
CA GLY A 50 2.15 -13.45 -18.78
C GLY A 50 3.40 -12.64 -18.44
N PRO A 51 4.55 -12.97 -19.05
CA PRO A 51 5.85 -12.36 -18.69
C PRO A 51 5.84 -10.82 -18.73
N LEU A 52 5.21 -10.23 -19.75
CA LEU A 52 5.10 -8.77 -19.87
C LEU A 52 4.25 -8.17 -18.75
N SER A 53 3.13 -8.78 -18.40
CA SER A 53 2.27 -8.30 -17.30
C SER A 53 2.99 -8.36 -15.95
N LEU A 54 3.79 -9.41 -15.70
CA LEU A 54 4.61 -9.54 -14.50
C LEU A 54 5.71 -8.47 -14.46
N LEU A 55 6.34 -8.20 -15.60
CA LEU A 55 7.32 -7.12 -15.73
C LEU A 55 6.70 -5.75 -15.42
N VAL A 56 5.50 -5.47 -15.95
CA VAL A 56 4.77 -4.22 -15.67
C VAL A 56 4.41 -4.11 -14.20
N CYS A 57 3.91 -5.19 -13.57
CA CYS A 57 3.62 -5.21 -12.14
C CYS A 57 4.89 -4.93 -11.31
N ALA A 58 6.00 -5.56 -11.68
CA ALA A 58 7.28 -5.35 -11.00
C ALA A 58 7.77 -3.92 -11.16
N ALA A 59 7.67 -3.33 -12.36
CA ALA A 59 8.06 -1.95 -12.62
C ALA A 59 7.23 -0.97 -11.77
N LEU A 60 5.90 -1.11 -11.76
CA LEU A 60 5.01 -0.25 -10.96
C LEU A 60 5.28 -0.38 -9.45
N ALA A 61 5.49 -1.60 -8.98
CA ALA A 61 5.82 -1.85 -7.57
C ALA A 61 7.20 -1.31 -7.18
N LEU A 62 8.17 -1.30 -8.10
CA LEU A 62 9.47 -0.67 -7.88
C LEU A 62 9.37 0.86 -7.84
N VAL A 63 8.52 1.47 -8.68
CA VAL A 63 8.32 2.93 -8.69
C VAL A 63 7.86 3.43 -7.32
N SER A 64 6.87 2.78 -6.72
CA SER A 64 6.38 3.12 -5.37
C SER A 64 7.42 2.87 -4.26
N ALA A 65 8.26 1.85 -4.41
CA ALA A 65 9.36 1.59 -3.48
C ALA A 65 10.54 2.59 -3.59
N VAL A 66 10.78 3.13 -4.78
CA VAL A 66 11.83 4.13 -5.03
C VAL A 66 11.37 5.53 -4.63
N LEU A 67 10.09 5.85 -4.86
CA LEU A 67 9.48 7.15 -4.58
C LEU A 67 8.40 7.06 -3.47
N PRO A 68 8.76 6.59 -2.26
CA PRO A 68 7.80 6.46 -1.17
C PRO A 68 7.36 7.85 -0.71
N GLY A 69 6.05 8.07 -0.60
CA GLY A 69 5.45 9.36 -0.22
C GLY A 69 5.00 10.23 -1.39
N THR A 70 5.12 9.74 -2.63
CA THR A 70 4.52 10.38 -3.81
C THR A 70 3.12 9.85 -4.10
N TRP A 71 2.40 10.51 -5.00
CA TRP A 71 1.09 10.05 -5.49
C TRP A 71 1.13 8.67 -6.16
N ALA A 72 2.31 8.17 -6.55
CA ALA A 72 2.48 6.85 -7.17
C ALA A 72 2.01 5.71 -6.26
N VAL A 73 2.19 5.83 -4.94
CA VAL A 73 1.70 4.84 -3.96
C VAL A 73 0.18 4.75 -4.03
N LEU A 74 -0.50 5.90 -3.96
CA LEU A 74 -1.96 5.99 -4.07
C LEU A 74 -2.44 5.43 -5.40
N ALA A 75 -1.79 5.80 -6.51
CA ALA A 75 -2.18 5.31 -7.83
C ALA A 75 -2.07 3.78 -7.96
N LEU A 76 -1.01 3.17 -7.40
CA LEU A 76 -0.86 1.73 -7.38
C LEU A 76 -1.95 1.06 -6.54
N GLU A 77 -2.24 1.59 -5.36
CA GLU A 77 -3.31 1.08 -4.49
C GLU A 77 -4.68 1.16 -5.17
N LEU A 78 -5.00 2.28 -5.80
CA LEU A 78 -6.23 2.45 -6.58
C LEU A 78 -6.29 1.48 -7.77
N LEU A 79 -5.16 1.27 -8.46
CA LEU A 79 -5.07 0.32 -9.56
C LEU A 79 -5.32 -1.12 -9.09
N ALA A 80 -4.77 -1.50 -7.93
CA ALA A 80 -5.05 -2.81 -7.34
C ALA A 80 -6.54 -2.95 -6.98
N MET A 81 -7.15 -1.96 -6.33
CA MET A 81 -8.58 -2.03 -5.98
C MET A 81 -9.48 -2.07 -7.22
N ALA A 82 -9.20 -1.24 -8.22
CA ALA A 82 -9.93 -1.25 -9.49
C ALA A 82 -9.75 -2.57 -10.23
N GLY A 83 -8.53 -3.11 -10.27
CA GLY A 83 -8.23 -4.40 -10.87
C GLY A 83 -8.99 -5.55 -10.21
N TRP A 84 -9.10 -5.54 -8.87
CA TRP A 84 -9.89 -6.54 -8.14
C TRP A 84 -11.37 -6.48 -8.50
N LEU A 85 -11.94 -5.28 -8.59
CA LEU A 85 -13.33 -5.09 -9.02
C LEU A 85 -13.53 -5.62 -10.44
N VAL A 86 -12.69 -5.22 -11.40
CA VAL A 86 -12.77 -5.71 -12.78
C VAL A 86 -12.65 -7.24 -12.85
N ARG A 87 -11.69 -7.82 -12.12
CA ARG A 87 -11.48 -9.26 -12.05
C ARG A 87 -12.71 -10.02 -11.53
N THR A 88 -13.39 -9.46 -10.54
CA THR A 88 -14.54 -10.12 -9.89
C THR A 88 -15.87 -9.86 -10.60
N THR A 89 -16.03 -8.76 -11.32
CA THR A 89 -17.29 -8.41 -12.03
C THR A 89 -17.28 -8.73 -13.52
N ALA A 90 -16.15 -8.55 -14.21
CA ALA A 90 -16.08 -8.69 -15.66
C ALA A 90 -15.59 -10.07 -16.11
N PHE A 91 -14.76 -10.74 -15.30
CA PHE A 91 -14.19 -12.05 -15.63
C PHE A 91 -14.90 -13.22 -14.93
N ASP A 92 -15.99 -12.95 -14.21
CA ASP A 92 -16.78 -13.91 -13.40
C ASP A 92 -15.92 -14.83 -12.52
N SER A 93 -14.70 -14.39 -12.23
CA SER A 93 -13.79 -15.11 -11.36
C SER A 93 -14.23 -14.77 -9.94
N SER A 94 -15.07 -15.64 -9.38
CA SER A 94 -15.41 -15.60 -7.97
C SER A 94 -14.10 -15.64 -7.19
N GLY A 95 -13.65 -14.46 -6.76
CA GLY A 95 -12.40 -14.31 -6.03
C GLY A 95 -12.49 -15.18 -4.79
N SER A 96 -11.55 -16.10 -4.62
CA SER A 96 -11.50 -16.89 -3.42
C SER A 96 -11.34 -15.97 -2.20
N TRP A 97 -11.97 -16.32 -1.08
CA TRP A 97 -11.86 -15.54 0.16
C TRP A 97 -10.39 -15.30 0.57
N TRP A 98 -9.52 -16.28 0.31
CA TRP A 98 -8.10 -16.18 0.59
C TRP A 98 -7.42 -15.12 -0.29
N ALA A 99 -7.80 -15.00 -1.57
CA ALA A 99 -7.20 -14.01 -2.47
C ALA A 99 -7.57 -12.58 -2.04
N LEU A 100 -8.79 -12.38 -1.54
CA LEU A 100 -9.20 -11.11 -0.97
C LEU A 100 -8.39 -10.77 0.29
N VAL A 101 -8.20 -11.74 1.20
CA VAL A 101 -7.41 -11.54 2.42
C VAL A 101 -5.95 -11.22 2.08
N VAL A 102 -5.34 -11.95 1.14
CA VAL A 102 -3.95 -11.68 0.72
C VAL A 102 -3.84 -10.33 0.03
N LEU A 103 -4.81 -9.94 -0.81
CA LEU A 103 -4.84 -8.62 -1.44
C LEU A 103 -4.95 -7.51 -0.39
N ALA A 104 -5.87 -7.65 0.57
CA ALA A 104 -6.04 -6.67 1.64
C ALA A 104 -4.78 -6.56 2.51
N ALA A 105 -4.16 -7.69 2.85
CA ALA A 105 -2.90 -7.72 3.58
C ALA A 105 -1.77 -7.05 2.80
N ALA A 106 -1.64 -7.36 1.51
CA ALA A 106 -0.65 -6.79 0.62
C ALA A 106 -0.82 -5.27 0.48
N ALA A 107 -2.05 -4.80 0.24
CA ALA A 107 -2.36 -3.37 0.17
C ALA A 107 -2.04 -2.65 1.50
N TYR A 108 -2.42 -3.23 2.65
CA TYR A 108 -2.13 -2.65 3.95
C TYR A 108 -0.62 -2.57 4.25
N LEU A 109 0.13 -3.64 3.98
CA LEU A 109 1.58 -3.67 4.16
C LEU A 109 2.28 -2.72 3.18
N HIS A 110 1.79 -2.63 1.94
CA HIS A 110 2.30 -1.69 0.95
C HIS A 110 2.11 -0.25 1.41
N HIS A 111 0.91 0.10 1.88
CA HIS A 111 0.58 1.43 2.36
C HIS A 111 1.44 1.83 3.56
N THR A 112 1.41 1.03 4.62
CA THR A 112 2.13 1.32 5.86
C THR A 112 3.64 1.24 5.69
N GLY A 113 4.12 0.33 4.83
CA GLY A 113 5.52 0.25 4.43
C GLY A 113 5.98 1.47 3.64
N SER A 114 5.13 1.98 2.73
CA SER A 114 5.43 3.18 1.95
C SER A 114 5.48 4.43 2.83
N ALA A 115 4.56 4.55 3.79
CA ALA A 115 4.60 5.62 4.78
C ALA A 115 5.88 5.56 5.63
N LEU A 116 6.29 4.36 6.06
CA LEU A 116 7.53 4.16 6.79
C LEU A 116 8.77 4.48 5.92
N ALA A 117 8.77 4.06 4.66
CA ALA A 117 9.85 4.32 3.71
C ALA A 117 9.97 5.81 3.35
N ALA A 118 8.87 6.55 3.36
CA ALA A 118 8.85 7.99 3.07
C ALA A 118 9.55 8.80 4.16
N VAL A 119 9.49 8.35 5.40
CA VAL A 119 10.14 9.01 6.55
C VAL A 119 11.52 8.46 6.89
N LEU A 120 11.99 7.42 6.17
CA LEU A 120 13.31 6.81 6.37
C LEU A 120 14.31 7.27 5.30
N PRO A 121 15.31 8.07 5.69
CA PRO A 121 16.50 8.29 4.85
C PRO A 121 17.17 6.96 4.46
N LEU A 122 17.77 6.90 3.28
CA LEU A 122 18.44 5.67 2.78
C LEU A 122 19.63 5.26 3.65
N ASP A 123 20.21 6.20 4.40
CA ASP A 123 21.31 6.02 5.34
C ASP A 123 20.88 5.80 6.79
N ALA A 124 19.56 5.78 7.05
CA ALA A 124 19.02 5.58 8.38
C ALA A 124 19.31 4.17 8.93
N VAL A 125 19.82 4.11 10.16
CA VAL A 125 19.96 2.87 10.91
C VAL A 125 18.63 2.57 11.60
N VAL A 126 17.90 1.60 11.07
CA VAL A 126 16.63 1.15 11.66
C VAL A 126 16.90 0.13 12.76
N ALA A 127 16.56 0.46 14.00
CA ALA A 127 16.63 -0.49 15.11
C ALA A 127 15.67 -1.67 14.87
N GLY A 128 16.16 -2.91 15.04
CA GLY A 128 15.35 -4.11 14.79
C GLY A 128 14.11 -4.24 15.68
N SER A 129 14.09 -3.61 16.85
CA SER A 129 12.91 -3.53 17.72
C SER A 129 11.76 -2.74 17.07
N VAL A 130 12.06 -1.68 16.32
CA VAL A 130 11.07 -0.88 15.58
C VAL A 130 10.43 -1.74 14.50
N LEU A 131 11.25 -2.48 13.73
CA LEU A 131 10.74 -3.35 12.68
C LEU A 131 9.87 -4.48 13.24
N ARG A 132 10.28 -5.11 14.35
CA ARG A 132 9.46 -6.13 15.03
C ARG A 132 8.13 -5.58 15.53
N ARG A 133 8.12 -4.38 16.12
CA ARG A 133 6.88 -3.75 16.60
C ARG A 133 5.95 -3.37 15.45
N TRP A 134 6.51 -2.85 14.35
CA TRP A 134 5.76 -2.58 13.12
C TRP A 134 5.17 -3.87 12.55
N LEU A 135 5.97 -4.93 12.41
CA LEU A 135 5.50 -6.24 11.94
C LEU A 135 4.41 -6.82 12.84
N ALA A 136 4.56 -6.77 14.16
CA ALA A 136 3.56 -7.29 15.10
C ALA A 136 2.23 -6.52 15.00
N ARG A 137 2.30 -5.18 14.91
CA ARG A 137 1.10 -4.35 14.70
C ARG A 137 0.45 -4.68 13.35
N SER A 138 1.23 -4.80 12.29
CA SER A 138 0.71 -5.11 10.96
C SER A 138 0.08 -6.49 10.92
N ALA A 139 0.70 -7.50 11.54
CA ALA A 139 0.15 -8.83 11.67
C ALA A 139 -1.18 -8.83 12.44
N ALA A 140 -1.28 -8.08 13.55
CA ALA A 140 -2.51 -7.94 14.31
C ALA A 140 -3.65 -7.31 13.47
N VAL A 141 -3.34 -6.25 12.69
CA VAL A 141 -4.32 -5.61 11.81
C VAL A 141 -4.75 -6.57 10.70
N VAL A 142 -3.82 -7.24 10.03
CA VAL A 142 -4.15 -8.22 8.98
C VAL A 142 -4.98 -9.37 9.54
N ALA A 143 -4.65 -9.90 10.71
CA ALA A 143 -5.42 -10.96 11.36
C ALA A 143 -6.85 -10.47 11.70
N GLY A 144 -6.99 -9.27 12.27
CA GLY A 144 -8.30 -8.67 12.53
C GLY A 144 -9.12 -8.49 11.26
N THR A 145 -8.52 -7.95 10.19
CA THR A 145 -9.15 -7.80 8.88
C THR A 145 -9.57 -9.16 8.29
N ALA A 146 -8.73 -10.19 8.41
CA ALA A 146 -9.06 -11.53 7.93
C ALA A 146 -10.26 -12.13 8.67
N VAL A 147 -10.34 -11.96 9.99
CA VAL A 147 -11.50 -12.39 10.80
C VAL A 147 -12.76 -11.63 10.36
N VAL A 148 -12.70 -10.30 10.24
CA VAL A 148 -13.84 -9.50 9.80
C VAL A 148 -14.28 -9.88 8.38
N ALA A 149 -13.34 -10.09 7.46
CA ALA A 149 -13.62 -10.52 6.09
C ALA A 149 -14.27 -11.91 6.06
N ALA A 150 -13.77 -12.87 6.84
CA ALA A 150 -14.35 -14.20 6.94
C ALA A 150 -15.78 -14.17 7.49
N LEU A 151 -16.03 -13.37 8.54
CA LEU A 151 -17.38 -13.17 9.08
C LEU A 151 -18.31 -12.51 8.06
N ALA A 152 -17.85 -11.45 7.39
CA ALA A 152 -18.62 -10.74 6.37
C ALA A 152 -19.00 -11.65 5.21
N LEU A 153 -18.07 -12.44 4.68
CA LEU A 153 -18.32 -13.41 3.61
C LEU A 153 -19.25 -14.55 4.08
N GLY A 154 -19.09 -15.02 5.31
CA GLY A 154 -19.97 -16.03 5.89
C GLY A 154 -21.43 -15.56 6.05
N VAL A 155 -21.63 -14.27 6.31
CA VAL A 155 -22.97 -13.65 6.35
C VAL A 155 -23.50 -13.36 4.94
N ALA A 156 -22.65 -12.87 4.03
CA ALA A 156 -23.02 -12.51 2.67
C ALA A 156 -23.66 -13.69 1.90
N GLY A 157 -23.17 -14.91 2.09
CA GLY A 157 -23.76 -16.11 1.48
C GLY A 157 -25.17 -16.49 1.98
N ARG A 158 -25.68 -15.81 3.02
CA ARG A 158 -27.01 -16.05 3.60
C ARG A 158 -27.99 -14.91 3.35
N LEU A 159 -27.53 -13.79 2.81
CA LEU A 159 -28.36 -12.62 2.54
C LEU A 159 -29.00 -12.74 1.16
N PRO A 160 -30.29 -12.34 1.00
CA PRO A 160 -30.87 -12.18 -0.32
C PRO A 160 -30.05 -11.16 -1.12
N VAL A 161 -29.52 -11.57 -2.27
CA VAL A 161 -28.74 -10.68 -3.14
C VAL A 161 -29.70 -9.74 -3.85
N ALA A 162 -29.96 -8.57 -3.25
CA ALA A 162 -30.61 -7.48 -3.96
C ALA A 162 -29.56 -6.77 -4.83
N PRO A 163 -29.81 -6.54 -6.13
CA PRO A 163 -28.87 -5.90 -7.05
C PRO A 163 -28.82 -4.38 -6.79
N THR A 164 -28.35 -3.97 -5.61
CA THR A 164 -28.29 -2.57 -5.20
C THR A 164 -26.85 -2.18 -4.91
N VAL A 165 -26.43 -1.02 -5.44
CA VAL A 165 -25.15 -0.38 -5.11
C VAL A 165 -25.21 0.39 -3.78
N ALA A 166 -26.40 0.51 -3.18
CA ALA A 166 -26.62 1.32 -1.97
C ALA A 166 -25.83 0.81 -0.78
N VAL A 167 -25.75 -0.52 -0.59
CA VAL A 167 -25.01 -1.13 0.53
C VAL A 167 -23.50 -0.86 0.45
N PRO A 168 -22.81 -1.11 -0.68
CA PRO A 168 -21.42 -0.68 -0.86
C PRO A 168 -21.20 0.82 -0.65
N VAL A 169 -22.07 1.67 -1.19
CA VAL A 169 -21.96 3.13 -1.05
C VAL A 169 -22.08 3.55 0.41
N LEU A 170 -23.05 3.03 1.16
CA LEU A 170 -23.19 3.29 2.59
C LEU A 170 -21.96 2.82 3.37
N GLY A 171 -21.39 1.67 3.02
CA GLY A 171 -20.15 1.18 3.61
C GLY A 171 -18.97 2.14 3.39
N VAL A 172 -18.81 2.67 2.17
CA VAL A 172 -17.78 3.67 1.85
C VAL A 172 -18.03 4.97 2.61
N LEU A 173 -19.26 5.48 2.63
CA LEU A 173 -19.61 6.70 3.36
C LEU A 173 -19.34 6.57 4.86
N LEU A 174 -19.68 5.41 5.46
CA LEU A 174 -19.39 5.13 6.86
C LEU A 174 -17.88 5.08 7.11
N ALA A 175 -17.11 4.44 6.24
CA ALA A 175 -15.65 4.41 6.35
C ALA A 175 -15.05 5.82 6.27
N LEU A 176 -15.47 6.64 5.31
CA LEU A 176 -15.05 8.04 5.18
C LEU A 176 -15.44 8.88 6.40
N PHE A 177 -16.63 8.66 6.95
CA PHE A 177 -17.08 9.32 8.17
C PHE A 177 -16.18 8.98 9.36
N VAL A 178 -15.87 7.69 9.58
CA VAL A 178 -14.97 7.25 10.66
C VAL A 178 -13.58 7.86 10.49
N VAL A 179 -13.03 7.87 9.27
CA VAL A 179 -11.74 8.51 8.98
C VAL A 179 -11.79 10.01 9.30
N GLY A 180 -12.86 10.70 8.90
CA GLY A 180 -13.07 12.12 9.18
C GLY A 180 -13.14 12.42 10.68
N VAL A 181 -13.87 11.61 11.46
CA VAL A 181 -13.96 11.73 12.92
C VAL A 181 -12.59 11.55 13.57
N VAL A 182 -11.83 10.52 13.16
CA VAL A 182 -10.49 10.26 13.69
C VAL A 182 -9.52 11.39 13.33
N ALA A 183 -9.59 11.91 12.11
CA ALA A 183 -8.78 13.05 11.67
C ALA A 183 -9.11 14.32 12.47
N TYR A 184 -10.40 14.62 12.65
CA TYR A 184 -10.86 15.76 13.44
C TYR A 184 -10.40 15.66 14.91
N ALA A 185 -10.56 14.50 15.53
CA ALA A 185 -10.16 14.28 16.92
C ALA A 185 -8.64 14.40 17.15
N ARG A 186 -7.83 14.27 16.10
CA ARG A 186 -6.37 14.42 16.14
C ARG A 186 -5.86 15.76 15.60
N ALA A 187 -6.74 16.63 15.11
CA ALA A 187 -6.34 17.94 14.66
C ALA A 187 -5.74 18.72 15.85
N PRO A 188 -4.55 19.33 15.69
CA PRO A 188 -3.99 20.17 16.74
C PRO A 188 -4.99 21.29 17.05
N ARG A 189 -5.34 21.45 18.33
CA ARG A 189 -6.15 22.58 18.77
C ARG A 189 -5.31 23.84 18.55
N THR A 190 -5.72 24.68 17.61
CA THR A 190 -5.21 26.04 17.53
C THR A 190 -5.82 26.76 18.73
N ASP A 191 -5.06 26.94 19.81
CA ASP A 191 -5.50 27.79 20.90
C ASP A 191 -5.67 29.21 20.31
N PRO A 192 -6.90 29.77 20.32
CA PRO A 192 -7.04 31.19 20.11
C PRO A 192 -6.41 31.87 21.32
N GLU A 193 -5.58 32.87 21.08
CA GLU A 193 -4.99 33.82 22.06
C GLU A 193 -3.51 33.62 22.44
N SER A 194 -2.66 34.36 21.73
CA SER A 194 -1.75 35.31 22.37
C SER A 194 -1.43 36.42 21.35
N GLY A 195 -2.24 37.46 21.33
CA GLY A 195 -2.10 38.61 20.45
C GLY A 195 -2.82 39.81 21.04
N GLU A 196 -2.38 40.19 22.23
CA GLU A 196 -2.48 41.57 22.74
C GLU A 196 -1.65 42.52 21.87
#